data_AF-A3PD01-F1
#
_entry.id   AF-A3PD01-F1
#
_cell.length_a   1.000
_cell.length_b   1.000
_cell.length_c   1.000
_cell.angle_alpha   90.00
_cell.angle_beta   90.00
_cell.angle_gamma   90.00
#
_symmetry.space_group_name_H-M   'P 1'
#
loop_
_entity.id
_entity.type
_entity.pdbx_description
1 polymer ?
#
loop_
_entity_poly.entity_id
_entity_poly.type
_entity_poly.pdbx_seq_one_letter_code
_entity_poly.pdbx_strand_id
1 'polypeptide(L)'
;MKRLLIPLLVLLTLPIVVDSSHLKNQRELIVTTESTRESIELAKYLKDNGVVKYSAYWCPNCLNQSELFGKQAYKELNVVECARDGINSQTQLCIDKRIKGFPTWEINGKLILGVLSLKELSKLTGFKN
;
A
#
# COMPACT_ATOMS: atom_id res chain seq x y z
N MET A 1 51.55 -37.65 6.67
CA MET A 1 50.37 -37.25 7.46
C MET A 1 50.67 -35.94 8.20
N LYS A 2 50.35 -34.79 7.62
CA LYS A 2 50.34 -33.50 8.35
C LYS A 2 48.92 -32.95 8.22
N ARG A 3 48.14 -33.01 9.30
CA ARG A 3 46.82 -32.41 9.36
C ARG A 3 47.01 -30.90 9.45
N LEU A 4 46.80 -30.20 8.34
CA LEU A 4 46.71 -28.74 8.31
C LEU A 4 45.39 -28.35 8.97
N LEU A 5 45.47 -27.88 10.21
CA LEU A 5 44.35 -27.23 10.90
C LEU A 5 44.15 -25.86 10.28
N ILE A 6 43.13 -25.73 9.43
CA ILE A 6 42.66 -24.44 8.91
C ILE A 6 41.85 -23.80 10.04
N PRO A 7 42.27 -22.64 10.59
CA PRO A 7 41.45 -21.95 11.57
C PRO A 7 40.19 -21.46 10.87
N LEU A 8 39.03 -21.86 11.38
CA LEU A 8 37.74 -21.36 10.94
C LEU A 8 37.69 -19.87 11.32
N LEU A 9 38.06 -18.99 10.38
CA LEU A 9 37.82 -17.56 10.53
C LEU A 9 36.31 -17.34 10.38
N VAL A 10 35.61 -17.28 11.51
CA VAL A 10 34.21 -16.84 11.52
C VAL A 10 34.24 -15.35 11.16
N LEU A 11 33.99 -15.04 9.88
CA LEU A 11 33.68 -13.68 9.46
C LEU A 11 32.39 -13.27 10.16
N LEU A 12 32.51 -12.61 11.31
CA LEU A 12 31.44 -11.83 11.91
C LEU A 12 31.12 -10.70 10.94
N THR A 13 30.25 -10.95 9.96
CA THR A 13 29.66 -9.89 9.16
C THR A 13 28.85 -9.03 10.11
N LEU A 14 29.40 -7.89 10.53
CA LEU A 14 28.65 -6.87 11.25
C LEU A 14 27.37 -6.60 10.44
N PRO A 15 26.18 -6.65 11.06
CA PRO A 15 24.96 -6.28 10.37
C PRO A 15 25.16 -4.86 9.84
N ILE A 16 24.99 -4.71 8.53
CA ILE A 16 25.01 -3.40 7.87
C ILE A 16 23.95 -2.57 8.61
N VAL A 17 24.39 -1.56 9.37
CA VAL A 17 23.48 -0.65 10.05
C VAL A 17 22.80 0.14 8.95
N VAL A 18 21.57 -0.22 8.60
CA VAL A 18 20.78 0.53 7.62
C VAL A 18 20.51 1.88 8.27
N ASP A 19 21.02 2.96 7.69
CA ASP A 19 20.76 4.32 8.17
C ASP A 19 19.27 4.63 7.99
N SER A 20 18.52 4.50 9.08
CA SER A 20 17.08 4.77 9.15
C SER A 20 16.76 6.27 9.25
N SER A 21 17.69 7.16 8.88
CA SER A 21 17.46 8.61 8.85
C SER A 21 16.20 9.02 8.08
N HIS A 22 15.83 8.25 7.04
CA HIS A 22 14.59 8.45 6.27
C HIS A 22 13.29 8.25 7.08
N LEU A 23 13.30 7.54 8.21
CA LEU A 23 12.09 7.32 9.03
C LEU A 23 11.73 8.54 9.90
N LYS A 24 12.63 9.52 10.05
CA LYS A 24 12.40 10.67 10.94
C LYS A 24 11.37 11.68 10.42
N ASN A 25 10.87 11.52 9.18
CA ASN A 25 9.93 12.45 8.55
C ASN A 25 8.88 11.73 7.68
N GLN A 26 8.40 10.57 8.13
CA GLN A 26 7.38 9.81 7.38
C GLN A 26 6.08 10.60 7.26
N ARG A 27 5.48 10.57 6.06
CA ARG A 27 4.24 11.29 5.75
C ARG A 27 3.14 10.32 5.37
N GLU A 28 1.91 10.70 5.68
CA GLU A 28 0.70 9.96 5.38
C GLU A 28 -0.20 10.77 4.44
N LEU A 29 -1.04 10.09 3.67
CA LEU A 29 -2.08 10.71 2.87
C LEU A 29 -3.23 11.17 3.76
N ILE A 30 -3.52 12.47 3.76
CA ILE A 30 -4.57 13.05 4.60
C ILE A 30 -5.85 13.25 3.78
N VAL A 31 -6.91 12.54 4.14
CA VAL A 31 -8.25 12.69 3.55
C VAL A 31 -9.04 13.71 4.37
N THR A 32 -9.72 14.63 3.68
CA THR A 32 -10.37 15.79 4.30
C THR A 32 -11.89 15.77 4.20
N THR A 33 -12.44 15.11 3.18
CA THR A 33 -13.88 14.95 2.98
C THR A 33 -14.50 13.99 3.98
N GLU A 34 -15.80 14.18 4.23
CA GLU A 34 -16.58 13.30 5.08
C GLU A 34 -17.12 12.11 4.29
N SER A 35 -17.17 10.95 4.94
CA SER A 35 -17.74 9.75 4.34
C SER A 35 -19.27 9.76 4.38
N THR A 36 -19.90 9.12 3.40
CA THR A 36 -21.32 8.77 3.48
C THR A 36 -21.46 7.37 4.06
N ARG A 37 -22.69 6.99 4.43
CA ARG A 37 -22.98 5.63 4.87
C ARG A 37 -22.65 4.62 3.77
N GLU A 38 -23.00 4.94 2.53
CA GLU A 38 -22.79 4.10 1.35
C GLU A 38 -21.29 3.92 1.04
N SER A 39 -20.47 4.97 1.22
CA SER A 39 -19.02 4.84 1.01
C SER A 39 -18.35 3.99 2.09
N ILE A 40 -18.83 4.05 3.34
CA ILE A 40 -18.36 3.19 4.44
C ILE A 40 -18.71 1.73 4.17
N GLU A 41 -19.96 1.45 3.79
CA GLU A 41 -20.42 0.09 3.46
C GLU A 41 -19.61 -0.49 2.29
N LEU A 42 -19.40 0.29 1.23
CA LEU A 42 -18.55 -0.12 0.11
C LEU A 42 -17.12 -0.39 0.58
N ALA A 43 -16.50 0.51 1.35
CA ALA A 43 -15.11 0.33 1.78
C ALA A 43 -14.91 -0.94 2.62
N LYS A 44 -15.85 -1.24 3.53
CA LYS A 44 -15.85 -2.49 4.30
C LYS A 44 -16.01 -3.71 3.39
N TYR A 45 -16.95 -3.66 2.45
CA TYR A 45 -17.11 -4.74 1.47
C TYR A 45 -15.83 -4.98 0.66
N LEU A 46 -15.18 -3.91 0.17
CA LEU A 46 -13.92 -4.00 -0.55
C LEU A 46 -12.83 -4.66 0.29
N LYS A 47 -12.71 -4.26 1.56
CA LYS A 47 -11.76 -4.84 2.52
C LYS A 47 -11.99 -6.33 2.71
N ASP A 48 -13.23 -6.72 2.97
CA ASP A 48 -13.62 -8.12 3.25
C ASP A 48 -13.43 -9.02 2.02
N ASN A 49 -13.50 -8.45 0.82
CA ASN A 49 -13.27 -9.16 -0.44
C ASN A 49 -11.81 -9.06 -0.94
N GLY A 50 -10.88 -8.61 -0.09
CA GLY A 50 -9.45 -8.59 -0.40
C GLY A 50 -9.06 -7.62 -1.51
N VAL A 51 -9.88 -6.59 -1.78
CA VAL A 51 -9.55 -5.54 -2.73
C VAL A 51 -8.47 -4.64 -2.12
N VAL A 52 -7.41 -4.39 -2.88
CA VAL A 52 -6.25 -3.59 -2.40
C VAL A 52 -6.07 -2.35 -3.26
N LYS A 53 -5.84 -1.20 -2.62
CA LYS A 53 -5.42 0.05 -3.27
C LYS A 53 -3.93 0.28 -3.03
N TYR A 54 -3.12 0.20 -4.07
CA TYR A 54 -1.73 0.63 -4.07
C TYR A 54 -1.66 2.14 -4.28
N SER A 55 -1.04 2.84 -3.34
CA SER A 55 -1.08 4.29 -3.19
C SER A 55 0.31 4.84 -2.92
N ALA A 56 0.51 6.13 -3.20
CA ALA A 56 1.64 6.89 -2.66
C ALA A 56 1.10 8.13 -1.96
N TYR A 57 1.60 8.48 -0.77
CA TYR A 57 1.01 9.58 0.00
C TYR A 57 1.03 10.93 -0.73
N TRP A 58 2.07 11.18 -1.53
CA TRP A 58 2.27 12.42 -2.28
C TRP A 58 1.50 12.46 -3.62
N CYS A 59 0.83 11.37 -4.00
CA CYS A 59 0.20 11.24 -5.30
C CYS A 59 -1.18 11.94 -5.32
N PRO A 60 -1.41 12.94 -6.20
CA PRO A 60 -2.66 13.70 -6.22
C PRO A 60 -3.86 12.85 -6.64
N ASN A 61 -3.69 11.92 -7.59
CA ASN A 61 -4.75 10.99 -7.98
C ASN A 61 -5.12 10.03 -6.85
N CYS A 62 -4.16 9.72 -5.97
CA CYS A 62 -4.36 8.87 -4.82
C CYS A 62 -5.19 9.61 -3.77
N LEU A 63 -4.94 10.91 -3.59
CA LEU A 63 -5.77 11.77 -2.75
C LEU A 63 -7.17 11.85 -3.35
N ASN A 64 -7.30 12.17 -4.63
CA ASN A 64 -8.61 12.23 -5.32
C ASN A 64 -9.41 10.94 -5.13
N GLN A 65 -8.81 9.77 -5.34
CA GLN A 65 -9.45 8.48 -5.10
C GLN A 65 -9.92 8.32 -3.65
N SER A 66 -9.13 8.77 -2.68
CA SER A 66 -9.41 8.62 -1.25
C SER A 66 -10.49 9.61 -0.78
N GLU A 67 -10.53 10.81 -1.36
CA GLU A 67 -11.59 11.81 -1.13
C GLU A 67 -12.95 11.36 -1.67
N LEU A 68 -13.00 10.47 -2.67
CA LEU A 68 -14.29 9.85 -3.07
C LEU A 68 -14.89 8.98 -1.96
N PHE A 69 -14.07 8.44 -1.06
CA PHE A 69 -14.53 7.63 0.07
C PHE A 69 -14.78 8.48 1.33
N GLY A 70 -13.94 9.49 1.57
CA GLY A 70 -13.94 10.28 2.79
C GLY A 70 -13.22 9.60 3.96
N LYS A 71 -13.01 10.35 5.05
CA LYS A 71 -12.15 9.97 6.19
C LYS A 71 -12.45 8.61 6.80
N GLN A 72 -13.72 8.31 7.08
CA GLN A 72 -14.08 7.09 7.82
C GLN A 72 -13.98 5.86 6.92
N ALA A 73 -14.56 5.92 5.74
CA ALA A 73 -14.51 4.84 4.77
C ALA A 73 -13.07 4.55 4.31
N TYR A 74 -12.24 5.59 4.13
CA TYR A 74 -10.84 5.39 3.74
C TYR A 74 -10.06 4.53 4.74
N LYS A 75 -10.30 4.68 6.05
CA LYS A 75 -9.67 3.89 7.10
C LYS A 75 -10.05 2.41 7.07
N GLU A 76 -11.16 2.06 6.41
CA GLU A 76 -11.58 0.67 6.26
C GLU A 76 -10.85 -0.04 5.12
N LEU A 77 -10.35 0.70 4.11
CA LEU A 77 -9.73 0.12 2.92
C LEU A 77 -8.41 -0.59 3.23
N ASN A 78 -8.12 -1.65 2.48
CA ASN A 78 -6.77 -2.21 2.41
C ASN A 78 -5.91 -1.32 1.51
N VAL A 79 -5.15 -0.40 2.12
CA VAL A 79 -4.23 0.50 1.39
C VAL A 79 -2.79 0.06 1.60
N VAL A 80 -2.06 -0.09 0.50
CA VAL A 80 -0.63 -0.32 0.49
C VAL A 80 0.08 0.98 0.13
N GLU A 81 0.89 1.50 1.04
CA GLU A 81 1.74 2.67 0.81
C GLU A 81 3.02 2.25 0.08
N CYS A 82 3.22 2.79 -1.12
CA CYS A 82 4.31 2.41 -2.02
C CYS A 82 5.48 3.41 -2.03
N ALA A 83 5.34 4.62 -1.48
CA ALA A 83 6.44 5.58 -1.37
C ALA A 83 7.42 5.14 -0.29
N ARG A 84 8.74 5.19 -0.58
CA ARG A 84 9.79 4.69 0.33
C ARG A 84 9.82 5.42 1.68
N ASP A 85 9.45 6.69 1.66
CA ASP A 85 9.37 7.61 2.78
C ASP A 85 7.94 7.76 3.34
N GLY A 86 6.98 6.99 2.83
CA GLY A 86 5.64 6.92 3.38
C GLY A 86 5.61 6.21 4.75
N ILE A 87 4.61 6.54 5.56
CA ILE A 87 4.35 5.81 6.80
C ILE A 87 4.02 4.34 6.51
N ASN A 88 4.63 3.40 7.23
CA ASN A 88 4.47 1.96 7.02
C ASN A 88 4.65 1.51 5.57
N SER A 89 5.63 2.12 4.89
CA SER A 89 5.92 1.85 3.48
C SER A 89 6.14 0.36 3.21
N GLN A 90 5.54 -0.10 2.12
CA GLN A 90 5.70 -1.43 1.54
C GLN A 90 6.22 -1.32 0.10
N THR A 91 7.15 -0.40 -0.18
CA THR A 91 7.68 -0.19 -1.53
C THR A 91 8.13 -1.48 -2.22
N GLN A 92 8.77 -2.40 -1.49
CA GLN A 92 9.25 -3.65 -2.08
C GLN A 92 8.09 -4.51 -2.60
N LEU A 93 6.98 -4.62 -1.85
CA LEU A 93 5.77 -5.30 -2.30
C LEU A 93 5.25 -4.69 -3.61
N CYS A 94 5.24 -3.36 -3.73
CA CYS A 94 4.79 -2.67 -4.93
C CYS A 94 5.71 -2.93 -6.15
N ILE A 95 7.03 -3.05 -5.92
CA ILE A 95 8.00 -3.44 -6.95
C ILE A 95 7.74 -4.88 -7.40
N ASP A 96 7.58 -5.81 -6.46
CA ASP A 96 7.36 -7.24 -6.74
C ASP A 96 6.05 -7.48 -7.49
N LYS A 97 4.99 -6.73 -7.13
CA LYS A 97 3.70 -6.67 -7.83
C LYS A 97 3.74 -5.93 -9.17
N ARG A 98 4.88 -5.32 -9.52
CA ARG A 98 5.11 -4.55 -10.76
C ARG A 98 4.11 -3.40 -10.94
N ILE A 99 3.76 -2.71 -9.85
CA ILE A 99 2.86 -1.55 -9.89
C ILE A 99 3.48 -0.46 -10.79
N LYS A 100 2.73 -0.05 -11.83
CA LYS A 100 3.21 0.88 -12.87
C LYS A 100 2.89 2.34 -12.59
N GLY A 101 1.95 2.61 -11.69
CA GLY A 101 1.51 3.96 -11.34
C GLY A 101 0.48 3.93 -10.21
N PHE A 102 0.05 5.11 -9.77
CA PHE A 102 -0.84 5.24 -8.62
C PHE A 102 -2.05 6.16 -8.91
N PRO A 103 -3.22 5.88 -8.31
CA PRO A 103 -3.50 4.65 -7.57
C PRO A 103 -3.61 3.46 -8.53
N THR A 104 -3.32 2.26 -8.03
CA THR A 104 -3.65 1.00 -8.73
C THR A 104 -4.52 0.16 -7.81
N TRP A 105 -5.60 -0.39 -8.34
CA TRP A 105 -6.48 -1.32 -7.64
C TRP A 105 -6.13 -2.76 -8.02
N GLU A 106 -6.00 -3.64 -7.03
CA GLU A 106 -6.00 -5.09 -7.26
C GLU A 106 -7.36 -5.65 -6.87
N ILE A 107 -8.08 -6.16 -7.87
CA ILE A 107 -9.42 -6.74 -7.72
C ILE A 107 -9.38 -8.12 -8.36
N ASN A 108 -9.66 -9.17 -7.57
CA ASN A 108 -9.59 -10.56 -8.04
C ASN A 108 -8.27 -10.91 -8.76
N GLY A 109 -7.15 -10.40 -8.22
CA GLY A 109 -5.80 -10.59 -8.79
C GLY A 109 -5.48 -9.75 -10.03
N LYS A 110 -6.43 -8.96 -10.55
CA LYS A 110 -6.21 -8.06 -11.69
C LYS A 110 -5.83 -6.67 -11.21
N LEU A 111 -4.74 -6.12 -11.77
CA LEU A 111 -4.32 -4.73 -11.55
C LEU A 111 -5.06 -3.78 -12.50
N ILE A 112 -5.67 -2.75 -11.95
CA ILE A 112 -6.41 -1.70 -12.65
C ILE A 112 -5.82 -0.35 -12.25
N LEU A 113 -5.15 0.31 -13.19
CA LEU A 113 -4.50 1.61 -12.96
C LEU A 113 -5.51 2.75 -13.04
N GLY A 114 -5.44 3.68 -12.09
CA GLY A 114 -6.15 4.95 -12.12
C GLY A 114 -7.23 5.10 -11.06
N VAL A 115 -7.82 6.30 -11.04
CA VAL A 115 -8.96 6.62 -10.19
C VAL A 115 -10.21 5.94 -10.74
N LEU A 116 -10.96 5.28 -9.87
CA LEU A 116 -12.25 4.66 -10.14
C LEU A 116 -13.31 5.31 -9.25
N SER A 117 -14.45 5.66 -9.84
CA SER A 117 -15.61 6.10 -9.07
C SER A 117 -16.10 5.00 -8.13
N LEU A 118 -16.81 5.38 -7.06
CA LEU A 118 -17.42 4.40 -6.17
C LEU A 118 -18.34 3.43 -6.92
N LYS A 119 -19.09 3.94 -7.92
CA LYS A 119 -19.97 3.12 -8.78
C LYS A 119 -19.19 2.10 -9.61
N GLU A 120 -18.04 2.48 -10.17
CA GLU A 120 -17.19 1.54 -10.91
C GLU A 120 -16.61 0.47 -9.99
N LEU A 121 -16.14 0.85 -8.79
CA LEU A 121 -15.68 -0.10 -7.78
C LEU A 121 -16.78 -1.07 -7.38
N SER A 122 -18.00 -0.59 -7.14
CA SER A 122 -19.15 -1.45 -6.86
C SER A 122 -19.42 -2.43 -7.99
N LYS A 123 -19.43 -1.96 -9.25
CA LYS A 123 -19.67 -2.80 -10.43
C LYS A 123 -18.58 -3.86 -10.61
N LEU A 124 -17.31 -3.49 -10.43
CA LEU A 124 -16.16 -4.39 -10.61
C LEU A 124 -16.10 -5.48 -9.53
N THR A 125 -16.63 -5.19 -8.34
CA THR A 125 -16.53 -6.08 -7.17
C THR A 125 -17.84 -6.81 -6.86
N GLY A 126 -18.93 -6.44 -7.52
CA GLY A 126 -20.25 -7.05 -7.30
C GLY A 126 -20.95 -6.54 -6.05
N PHE A 127 -20.49 -5.44 -5.44
CA PHE A 127 -21.19 -4.79 -4.34
C PHE A 127 -22.57 -4.30 -4.80
N LYS A 128 -23.61 -4.66 -4.04
CA LYS A 128 -24.98 -4.22 -4.22
C LYS A 128 -25.41 -3.50 -2.95
N ASN A 129 -25.78 -2.23 -3.08
CA ASN A 129 -26.40 -1.42 -2.04
C ASN A 129 -27.84 -1.13 -2.46
#